data_AF-A0A6P4XY98-F1
#
_entry.id   AF-A0A6P4XY98-F1
#
_cell.length_a   1.000
_cell.length_b   1.000
_cell.length_c   1.000
_cell.angle_alpha   90.00
_cell.angle_beta   90.00
_cell.angle_gamma   90.00
#
_symmetry.space_group_name_H-M   'P 1'
#
loop_
_entity.id
_entity.type
_entity.pdbx_description
1 polymer ?
#
loop_
_entity_poly.entity_id
_entity_poly.type
_entity_poly.pdbx_seq_one_letter_code
_entity_poly.pdbx_strand_id
1 'polypeptide(L)'
;MYAATDRLSALTFSATSNRTGVNGCSALYVTACDSALGMETGDIPDTSISASSEYNSGHCRIVQGRLNRASHYAWCAAQSNQGQWLQVDLGSATVSGVVTQGRRGANQYVKKYKLSFSGDGDSWTTYKDTDGSDKVFNGNKNDRDAVTQTLPSPVTTRYIRFVPQTWHGHVSLRVEILGCYVCPRLTAPTNGNMTTNSYQDVVDFTCSTGYRLQGISTVTCQADGQWTSSEPTCTVCQDPLGMESRAIPNSAITASSEYEHNDGHHPYYGRLNSSDGLQAWCAATARHVAGEWLQVRNV
;
A
#
# COMPACT_ATOMS: atom_id res chain seq x y z
N MET A 1 -35.80 7.96 49.35
CA MET A 1 -35.02 8.99 50.07
C MET A 1 -33.65 9.06 49.40
N TYR A 2 -33.28 10.25 48.95
CA TYR A 2 -32.10 10.60 48.17
C TYR A 2 -30.77 10.17 48.81
N ALA A 3 -29.83 9.71 48.00
CA ALA A 3 -28.56 10.42 47.74
C ALA A 3 -27.69 9.63 46.75
N ALA A 4 -27.37 10.27 45.63
CA ALA A 4 -26.38 9.88 44.64
C ALA A 4 -25.07 10.66 44.90
N THR A 5 -23.91 10.02 44.69
CA THR A 5 -22.59 10.63 44.41
C THR A 5 -21.68 9.51 43.82
N ASP A 6 -21.42 9.43 42.51
CA ASP A 6 -20.47 10.19 41.66
C ASP A 6 -18.99 9.82 41.98
N ARG A 7 -18.11 9.35 41.08
CA ARG A 7 -17.65 9.99 39.84
C ARG A 7 -16.99 9.01 38.85
N LEU A 8 -17.43 9.07 37.60
CA LEU A 8 -16.64 8.76 36.41
C LEU A 8 -15.74 9.96 36.11
N SER A 9 -14.43 9.81 36.21
CA SER A 9 -13.48 10.83 35.74
C SER A 9 -13.31 10.71 34.23
N ALA A 10 -14.17 11.42 33.49
CA ALA A 10 -13.93 11.78 32.12
C ALA A 10 -12.75 12.77 32.08
N LEU A 11 -11.69 12.42 31.35
CA LEU A 11 -10.62 13.37 31.01
C LEU A 11 -11.18 14.35 29.98
N THR A 12 -11.65 15.50 30.46
CA THR A 12 -11.95 16.67 29.64
C THR A 12 -10.63 17.29 29.17
N PHE A 13 -10.31 17.17 27.87
CA PHE A 13 -9.31 18.01 27.24
C PHE A 13 -9.88 19.41 27.05
N SER A 14 -9.42 20.38 27.86
CA SER A 14 -9.67 21.79 27.64
C SER A 14 -8.70 22.32 26.59
N ALA A 15 -9.14 22.42 25.34
CA ALA A 15 -8.44 23.22 24.34
C ALA A 15 -8.84 24.69 24.53
N THR A 16 -7.91 25.53 25.00
CA THR A 16 -8.06 26.97 25.04
C THR A 16 -8.18 27.52 23.63
N SER A 17 -9.39 27.93 23.24
CA SER A 17 -9.64 28.74 22.05
C SER A 17 -9.40 30.21 22.38
N ASN A 18 -8.44 30.85 21.69
CA ASN A 18 -8.56 32.28 21.43
C ASN A 18 -7.79 32.75 20.18
N ARG A 19 -8.61 33.26 19.24
CA ARG A 19 -8.39 34.31 18.21
C ARG A 19 -7.96 33.96 16.78
N THR A 20 -8.91 34.33 15.92
CA THR A 20 -8.83 35.00 14.60
C THR A 20 -8.44 34.17 13.37
N GLY A 21 -9.48 33.60 12.77
CA GLY A 21 -9.87 33.88 11.39
C GLY A 21 -8.87 33.59 10.27
N VAL A 22 -8.92 32.38 9.74
CA VAL A 22 -8.74 32.13 8.30
C VAL A 22 -9.73 31.03 7.88
N ASN A 23 -10.49 31.29 6.83
CA ASN A 23 -11.50 30.39 6.27
C ASN A 23 -10.86 29.11 5.73
N GLY A 24 -11.53 27.98 5.95
CA GLY A 24 -11.47 26.79 5.10
C GLY A 24 -10.12 26.09 5.01
N CYS A 25 -9.84 25.22 5.97
CA CYS A 25 -8.97 24.08 5.71
C CYS A 25 -9.68 22.85 6.29
N SER A 26 -10.18 21.97 5.41
CA SER A 26 -10.61 20.63 5.80
C SER A 26 -9.47 20.03 6.62
N ALA A 27 -9.77 19.61 7.86
CA ALA A 27 -8.81 18.85 8.66
C ALA A 27 -8.45 17.59 7.87
N LEU A 28 -7.28 17.59 7.25
CA LEU A 28 -6.65 16.36 6.77
C LEU A 28 -6.46 15.50 8.02
N TYR A 29 -7.30 14.48 8.17
CA TYR A 29 -7.05 13.43 9.14
C TYR A 29 -5.73 12.79 8.75
N VAL A 30 -4.65 13.14 9.45
CA VAL A 30 -3.48 12.28 9.50
C VAL A 30 -3.99 11.01 10.18
N THR A 31 -4.26 9.97 9.40
CA THR A 31 -4.60 8.65 9.95
C THR A 31 -3.45 8.28 10.87
N ALA A 32 -3.68 8.31 12.19
CA ALA A 32 -2.66 7.94 13.15
C ALA A 32 -2.27 6.48 12.85
N CYS A 33 -0.97 6.23 12.66
CA CYS A 33 -0.44 4.90 12.38
C CYS A 33 -0.34 4.12 13.70
N ASP A 34 -1.44 3.89 14.39
CA ASP A 34 -1.51 3.25 15.71
C ASP A 34 -2.66 2.23 15.83
N SER A 35 -3.21 1.81 14.69
CA SER A 35 -4.29 0.83 14.62
C SER A 35 -3.77 -0.59 14.86
N ALA A 36 -4.62 -1.47 15.38
CA ALA A 36 -4.30 -2.89 15.51
C ALA A 36 -4.12 -3.52 14.13
N LEU A 37 -3.03 -4.28 13.94
CA LEU A 37 -2.71 -4.92 12.66
C LEU A 37 -3.42 -6.27 12.47
N GLY A 38 -4.03 -6.82 13.52
CA GLY A 38 -4.99 -7.90 13.40
C GLY A 38 -4.54 -9.24 13.98
N MET A 39 -3.69 -9.23 15.01
CA MET A 39 -3.45 -10.44 15.78
C MET A 39 -4.72 -10.89 16.51
N GLU A 40 -5.44 -9.97 17.15
CA GLU A 40 -6.67 -10.25 17.89
C GLU A 40 -7.82 -10.65 16.95
N THR A 41 -8.00 -9.91 15.87
CA THR A 41 -9.11 -10.09 14.91
C THR A 41 -8.95 -11.32 14.03
N GLY A 42 -7.71 -11.75 13.78
CA GLY A 42 -7.41 -12.84 12.86
C GLY A 42 -7.05 -12.39 11.45
N ASP A 43 -7.01 -11.08 11.17
CA ASP A 43 -6.60 -10.55 9.86
C ASP A 43 -5.13 -10.88 9.55
N ILE A 44 -4.28 -10.97 10.58
CA ILE A 44 -2.99 -11.65 10.47
C ILE A 44 -3.26 -13.15 10.48
N PRO A 45 -3.00 -13.92 9.40
CA PRO A 45 -3.35 -15.33 9.34
C PRO A 45 -2.43 -16.19 10.20
N ASP A 46 -2.90 -17.38 10.60
CA ASP A 46 -2.12 -18.32 11.43
C ASP A 46 -0.78 -18.72 10.78
N THR A 47 -0.71 -18.74 9.44
CA THR A 47 0.50 -19.02 8.67
C THR A 47 1.59 -17.96 8.84
N SER A 48 1.24 -16.75 9.28
CA SER A 48 2.16 -15.66 9.52
C SER A 48 2.79 -15.69 10.92
N ILE A 49 2.42 -16.64 11.78
CA ILE A 49 2.88 -16.70 13.16
C ILE A 49 3.84 -17.89 13.34
N SER A 50 5.03 -17.63 13.85
CA SER A 50 6.02 -18.65 14.17
C SER A 50 6.67 -18.38 15.53
N ALA A 51 7.40 -19.35 16.08
CA ALA A 51 8.11 -19.17 17.35
C ALA A 51 9.39 -20.00 17.37
N SER A 52 10.27 -19.68 18.33
CA SER A 52 11.45 -20.49 18.64
C SER A 52 11.10 -21.93 19.01
N SER A 53 10.00 -22.08 19.74
CA SER A 53 9.47 -23.37 20.18
C SER A 53 8.03 -23.20 20.69
N GLU A 54 7.30 -24.30 20.82
CA GLU A 54 5.97 -24.32 21.43
C GLU A 54 5.79 -25.52 22.35
N TYR A 55 5.10 -25.31 23.47
CA TYR A 55 4.73 -26.39 24.38
C TYR A 55 3.67 -27.26 23.70
N ASN A 56 3.85 -28.59 23.75
CA ASN A 56 3.01 -29.55 23.03
C ASN A 56 1.64 -29.75 23.71
N SER A 57 0.82 -28.70 23.71
CA SER A 57 -0.57 -28.70 24.18
C SER A 57 -1.42 -27.74 23.37
N GLY A 58 -2.69 -28.09 23.13
CA GLY A 58 -3.60 -27.30 22.28
C GLY A 58 -3.78 -25.84 22.73
N HIS A 59 -3.74 -25.59 24.03
CA HIS A 59 -3.87 -24.25 24.62
C HIS A 59 -2.55 -23.46 24.67
N CYS A 60 -1.43 -24.07 24.26
CA CYS A 60 -0.10 -23.46 24.28
C CYS A 60 0.56 -23.32 22.89
N ARG A 61 -0.20 -23.59 21.82
CA ARG A 61 0.29 -23.52 20.43
C ARG A 61 0.67 -22.10 20.02
N ILE A 62 1.51 -21.94 19.01
CA ILE A 62 1.97 -20.64 18.50
C ILE A 62 0.80 -19.71 18.15
N VAL A 63 -0.20 -20.23 17.43
CA VAL A 63 -1.40 -19.48 17.02
C VAL A 63 -2.18 -18.94 18.21
N GLN A 64 -1.99 -19.51 19.41
CA GLN A 64 -2.64 -19.07 20.65
C GLN A 64 -2.11 -17.76 21.18
N GLY A 65 -0.98 -17.26 20.64
CA GLY A 65 -0.35 -16.00 21.03
C GLY A 65 -1.09 -14.73 20.60
N ARG A 66 -2.36 -14.81 20.23
CA ARG A 66 -3.21 -13.65 19.87
C ARG A 66 -3.78 -12.97 21.11
N LEU A 67 -3.84 -11.63 21.12
CA LEU A 67 -4.42 -10.85 22.23
C LEU A 67 -5.86 -11.30 22.55
N ASN A 68 -6.25 -11.21 23.83
CA ASN A 68 -7.61 -11.50 24.31
C ASN A 68 -8.19 -12.89 23.98
N ARG A 69 -7.34 -13.84 23.59
CA ARG A 69 -7.75 -15.23 23.39
C ARG A 69 -8.32 -15.85 24.68
N ALA A 70 -9.09 -16.92 24.51
CA ALA A 70 -9.81 -17.61 25.59
C ALA A 70 -8.95 -17.89 26.84
N SER A 71 -9.60 -18.02 28.00
CA SER A 71 -8.92 -18.32 29.27
C SER A 71 -8.05 -19.57 29.11
N HIS A 72 -6.80 -19.49 29.57
CA HIS A 72 -5.73 -20.49 29.46
C HIS A 72 -5.06 -20.65 28.10
N TYR A 73 -5.44 -19.91 27.06
CA TYR A 73 -4.87 -20.01 25.73
C TYR A 73 -3.82 -18.90 25.54
N ALA A 74 -2.60 -19.25 25.16
CA ALA A 74 -1.50 -18.32 24.85
C ALA A 74 -0.42 -19.06 24.04
N TRP A 75 0.51 -18.36 23.39
CA TRP A 75 1.74 -19.03 23.01
C TRP A 75 2.53 -19.33 24.28
N CYS A 76 2.97 -20.58 24.45
CA CYS A 76 3.89 -20.97 25.49
C CYS A 76 5.13 -21.56 24.83
N ALA A 77 6.32 -21.09 25.19
CA ALA A 77 7.55 -21.73 24.71
C ALA A 77 7.61 -23.21 25.17
N ALA A 78 8.35 -24.07 24.48
CA ALA A 78 8.56 -25.44 24.95
C ALA A 78 9.40 -25.48 26.23
N GLN A 79 10.33 -24.51 26.36
CA GLN A 79 11.23 -24.36 27.50
C GLN A 79 11.21 -22.92 27.99
N SER A 80 11.32 -22.73 29.30
CA SER A 80 11.43 -21.42 29.93
C SER A 80 12.89 -21.05 30.19
N ASN A 81 13.61 -20.75 29.11
CA ASN A 81 15.00 -20.29 29.15
C ASN A 81 15.18 -19.05 28.25
N GLN A 82 16.38 -18.46 28.24
CA GLN A 82 16.68 -17.34 27.35
C GLN A 82 16.73 -17.79 25.89
N GLY A 83 16.49 -16.86 24.97
CA GLY A 83 16.53 -17.12 23.52
C GLY A 83 15.19 -17.57 22.92
N GLN A 84 14.13 -17.62 23.72
CA GLN A 84 12.78 -17.83 23.19
C GLN A 84 12.29 -16.58 22.43
N TRP A 85 11.46 -16.78 21.42
CA TRP A 85 10.82 -15.70 20.67
C TRP A 85 9.48 -16.13 20.07
N LEU A 86 8.56 -15.16 19.98
CA LEU A 86 7.34 -15.24 19.15
C LEU A 86 7.52 -14.26 17.99
N GLN A 87 7.28 -14.73 16.77
CA GLN A 87 7.48 -13.97 15.53
C GLN A 87 6.17 -13.84 14.77
N VAL A 88 6.01 -12.68 14.12
CA VAL A 88 4.90 -12.41 13.22
C VAL A 88 5.45 -11.85 11.90
N ASP A 89 5.03 -12.44 10.78
CA ASP A 89 5.23 -11.92 9.42
C ASP A 89 4.07 -10.97 9.06
N LEU A 90 4.39 -9.68 8.98
CA LEU A 90 3.49 -8.59 8.64
C LEU A 90 3.51 -8.28 7.13
N GLY A 91 4.35 -8.94 6.33
CA GLY A 91 4.59 -8.57 4.93
C GLY A 91 5.35 -7.24 4.82
N SER A 92 4.66 -6.11 4.94
CA SER A 92 5.25 -4.77 4.97
C SER A 92 4.37 -3.80 5.76
N ALA A 93 4.76 -3.53 7.00
CA ALA A 93 4.01 -2.63 7.88
C ALA A 93 4.94 -1.70 8.65
N THR A 94 4.44 -0.52 9.00
CA THR A 94 5.08 0.36 9.98
C THR A 94 4.51 0.05 11.35
N VAL A 95 5.38 -0.44 12.24
CA VAL A 95 5.04 -0.75 13.63
C VAL A 95 5.30 0.48 14.50
N SER A 96 4.27 0.94 15.19
CA SER A 96 4.32 2.09 16.11
C SER A 96 4.12 1.71 17.57
N GLY A 97 3.70 0.48 17.84
CA GLY A 97 3.48 0.00 19.19
C GLY A 97 3.20 -1.50 19.23
N VAL A 98 3.15 -2.03 20.44
CA VAL A 98 2.76 -3.41 20.71
C VAL A 98 1.91 -3.49 21.97
N VAL A 99 1.07 -4.50 22.04
CA VAL A 99 0.33 -4.86 23.24
C VAL A 99 0.74 -6.27 23.65
N THR A 100 1.03 -6.49 24.93
CA THR A 100 1.32 -7.82 25.48
C THR A 100 0.34 -8.19 26.56
N GLN A 101 0.02 -9.47 26.68
CA GLN A 101 -0.85 -10.03 27.70
C GLN A 101 -0.33 -11.41 28.11
N GLY A 102 -0.51 -11.78 29.39
CA GLY A 102 -0.12 -13.10 29.90
C GLY A 102 -1.09 -14.20 29.53
N ARG A 103 -0.94 -15.41 30.09
CA ARG A 103 -1.84 -16.55 29.90
C ARG A 103 -2.87 -16.61 31.04
N ARG A 104 -4.05 -16.03 30.81
CA ARG A 104 -5.11 -15.88 31.81
C ARG A 104 -5.47 -17.20 32.48
N GLY A 105 -5.47 -17.23 33.81
CA GLY A 105 -5.83 -18.39 34.62
C GLY A 105 -4.69 -19.38 34.85
N ALA A 106 -3.52 -19.19 34.24
CA ALA A 106 -2.34 -20.00 34.46
C ALA A 106 -1.28 -19.29 35.33
N ASN A 107 -1.46 -17.99 35.63
CA ASN A 107 -0.45 -17.16 36.30
C ASN A 107 0.93 -17.19 35.60
N GLN A 108 0.92 -17.22 34.27
CA GLN A 108 2.13 -17.26 33.42
C GLN A 108 2.16 -16.02 32.52
N TYR A 109 3.27 -15.28 32.53
CA TYR A 109 3.39 -14.04 31.75
C TYR A 109 4.84 -13.57 31.65
N VAL A 110 5.15 -12.84 30.58
CA VAL A 110 6.45 -12.20 30.38
C VAL A 110 6.46 -10.83 31.07
N LYS A 111 7.49 -10.59 31.90
CA LYS A 111 7.68 -9.37 32.69
C LYS A 111 8.55 -8.34 31.98
N LYS A 112 9.53 -8.79 31.20
CA LYS A 112 10.41 -7.93 30.38
C LYS A 112 10.70 -8.61 29.06
N TYR A 113 10.77 -7.84 27.98
CA TYR A 113 11.07 -8.33 26.64
C TYR A 113 11.85 -7.29 25.83
N LYS A 114 12.49 -7.76 24.76
CA LYS A 114 13.03 -6.91 23.69
C LYS A 114 12.19 -7.13 22.42
N LEU A 115 12.23 -6.17 21.52
CA LEU A 115 11.69 -6.31 20.17
C LEU A 115 12.83 -6.35 19.16
N SER A 116 12.78 -7.30 18.24
CA SER A 116 13.72 -7.39 17.11
C SER A 116 12.95 -7.37 15.80
N PHE A 117 13.51 -6.73 14.79
CA PHE A 117 12.88 -6.47 13.50
C PHE A 117 13.75 -6.99 12.36
N SER A 118 13.11 -7.39 11.26
CA SER A 118 13.81 -7.88 10.07
C SER A 118 12.99 -7.64 8.79
N GLY A 119 13.66 -7.34 7.69
CA GLY A 119 13.04 -7.27 6.35
C GLY A 119 13.10 -8.60 5.58
N ASP A 120 14.09 -9.43 5.88
CA ASP A 120 14.44 -10.65 5.12
C ASP A 120 14.14 -11.95 5.90
N GLY A 121 13.99 -11.88 7.22
CA GLY A 121 13.82 -13.03 8.10
C GLY A 121 15.14 -13.64 8.61
N ASP A 122 16.26 -13.19 8.06
CA ASP A 122 17.62 -13.71 8.32
C ASP A 122 18.44 -12.76 9.17
N SER A 123 18.40 -11.46 8.84
CA SER A 123 19.15 -10.40 9.51
C SER A 123 18.25 -9.65 10.49
N TRP A 124 18.59 -9.68 11.77
CA TRP A 124 17.74 -9.14 12.84
C TRP A 124 18.37 -7.94 13.54
N THR A 125 17.60 -6.87 13.68
CA THR A 125 18.01 -5.67 14.43
C THR A 125 17.12 -5.48 15.65
N THR A 126 17.72 -5.38 16.83
CA THR A 126 17.00 -5.09 18.08
C THR A 126 16.66 -3.60 18.19
N TYR A 127 15.43 -3.30 18.62
CA TYR A 127 15.00 -1.93 18.87
C TYR A 127 15.88 -1.25 19.93
N LYS A 128 16.26 0.00 19.67
CA LYS A 128 17.19 0.75 20.52
C LYS A 128 16.48 1.75 21.40
N ASP A 129 17.02 1.98 22.58
CA ASP A 129 16.64 3.12 23.42
C ASP A 129 17.29 4.40 22.88
N THR A 130 16.93 5.55 23.44
CA THR A 130 17.45 6.86 23.00
C THR A 130 18.97 7.00 23.14
N ASP A 131 19.60 6.17 23.98
CA ASP A 131 21.04 6.13 24.20
C ASP A 131 21.78 5.12 23.29
N GLY A 132 21.07 4.45 22.38
CA GLY A 132 21.62 3.45 21.46
C GLY A 132 21.78 2.05 22.05
N SER A 133 21.47 1.84 23.33
CA SER A 133 21.43 0.52 23.95
C SER A 133 20.19 -0.26 23.51
N ASP A 134 20.18 -1.59 23.70
CA ASP A 134 18.99 -2.39 23.41
C ASP A 134 17.83 -2.01 24.34
N LYS A 135 16.69 -1.62 23.77
CA LYS A 135 15.49 -1.29 24.55
C LYS A 135 14.93 -2.53 25.23
N VAL A 136 14.85 -2.49 26.55
CA VAL A 136 14.13 -3.49 27.35
C VAL A 136 12.78 -2.93 27.76
N PHE A 137 11.72 -3.50 27.21
CA PHE A 137 10.34 -3.13 27.52
C PHE A 137 9.86 -3.81 28.81
N ASN A 138 9.09 -3.06 29.61
CA ASN A 138 8.35 -3.63 30.73
C ASN A 138 7.06 -4.24 30.20
N GLY A 139 6.90 -5.55 30.38
CA GLY A 139 5.71 -6.30 30.00
C GLY A 139 4.69 -6.37 31.13
N ASN A 140 4.10 -7.54 31.31
CA ASN A 140 2.96 -7.73 32.17
C ASN A 140 3.35 -7.88 33.65
N LYS A 141 2.45 -7.43 34.54
CA LYS A 141 2.55 -7.61 35.99
C LYS A 141 1.69 -8.77 36.50
N ASN A 142 0.74 -9.23 35.70
CA ASN A 142 -0.15 -10.36 35.96
C ASN A 142 -0.50 -11.06 34.62
N ASP A 143 -1.31 -12.11 34.68
CA ASP A 143 -1.68 -12.93 33.53
C ASP A 143 -2.93 -12.47 32.76
N ARG A 144 -3.57 -11.37 33.18
CA ARG A 144 -4.86 -10.90 32.66
C ARG A 144 -4.77 -9.58 31.90
N ASP A 145 -4.09 -8.60 32.46
CA ASP A 145 -4.14 -7.24 31.95
C ASP A 145 -3.22 -7.08 30.75
N ALA A 146 -3.76 -6.47 29.70
CA ALA A 146 -2.98 -6.07 28.54
C ALA A 146 -2.11 -4.86 28.88
N VAL A 147 -0.88 -4.84 28.36
CA VAL A 147 0.08 -3.75 28.54
C VAL A 147 0.48 -3.25 27.16
N THR A 148 0.20 -1.98 26.89
CA THR A 148 0.59 -1.30 25.65
C THR A 148 1.94 -0.61 25.82
N GLN A 149 2.80 -0.75 24.82
CA GLN A 149 4.04 -0.01 24.70
C GLN A 149 4.10 0.65 23.33
N THR A 150 4.25 1.97 23.31
CA THR A 150 4.48 2.73 22.09
C THR A 150 5.97 2.73 21.74
N LEU A 151 6.26 2.84 20.44
CA LEU A 151 7.60 3.01 19.90
C LEU A 151 7.77 4.48 19.51
N PRO A 152 8.58 5.26 20.25
CA PRO A 152 8.82 6.66 19.90
C PRO A 152 9.37 6.85 18.48
N SER A 153 10.10 5.85 17.98
CA SER A 153 10.57 5.77 16.60
C SER A 153 9.89 4.58 15.93
N PRO A 154 8.79 4.76 15.17
CA PRO A 154 8.15 3.67 14.44
C PRO A 154 9.10 2.96 13.48
N VAL A 155 8.90 1.66 13.27
CA VAL A 155 9.79 0.81 12.47
C VAL A 155 9.03 0.18 11.31
N THR A 156 9.44 0.48 10.07
CA THR A 156 8.95 -0.24 8.88
C THR A 156 9.66 -1.57 8.75
N THR A 157 8.91 -2.66 8.71
CA THR A 157 9.45 -4.01 8.79
C THR A 157 8.52 -5.05 8.17
N ARG A 158 9.08 -6.22 7.84
CA ARG A 158 8.30 -7.40 7.50
C ARG A 158 8.07 -8.27 8.72
N TYR A 159 9.11 -8.51 9.50
CA TYR A 159 9.05 -9.41 10.64
C TYR A 159 9.30 -8.68 11.95
N ILE A 160 8.49 -8.99 12.95
CA ILE A 160 8.71 -8.60 14.34
C ILE A 160 8.87 -9.84 15.21
N ARG A 161 9.85 -9.82 16.11
CA ARG A 161 10.05 -10.80 17.18
C ARG A 161 9.86 -10.17 18.55
N PHE A 162 8.99 -10.78 19.35
CA PHE A 162 8.93 -10.57 20.78
C PHE A 162 9.93 -11.51 21.44
N VAL A 163 10.93 -10.96 22.13
CA VAL A 163 12.03 -11.74 22.72
C VAL A 163 12.00 -11.63 24.25
N PRO A 164 11.32 -12.55 24.96
CA PRO A 164 11.25 -12.55 26.41
C PRO A 164 12.63 -12.52 27.08
N GLN A 165 12.78 -11.64 28.07
CA GLN A 165 13.98 -11.51 28.89
C GLN A 165 13.75 -12.09 30.30
N THR A 166 12.60 -11.79 30.90
CA THR A 166 12.20 -12.34 32.21
C THR A 166 10.70 -12.63 32.23
N TRP A 167 10.29 -13.63 33.02
CA TRP A 167 8.91 -14.12 33.08
C TRP A 167 8.52 -14.51 34.50
N HIS A 168 7.23 -14.76 34.70
CA HIS A 168 6.64 -15.36 35.89
C HIS A 168 6.03 -16.72 35.51
N GLY A 169 6.35 -17.77 36.25
CA GLY A 169 5.86 -19.13 36.01
C GLY A 169 6.47 -19.79 34.76
N HIS A 170 6.05 -19.36 33.58
CA HIS A 170 6.51 -19.88 32.29
C HIS A 170 6.58 -18.75 31.25
N VAL A 171 7.43 -18.88 30.24
CA VAL A 171 7.40 -18.00 29.06
C VAL A 171 6.07 -18.22 28.33
N SER A 172 5.17 -17.24 28.46
CA SER A 172 3.88 -17.24 27.80
C SER A 172 3.47 -15.82 27.39
N LEU A 173 2.99 -15.66 26.16
CA LEU A 173 2.54 -14.39 25.61
C LEU A 173 1.25 -14.54 24.81
N ARG A 174 0.45 -13.48 24.87
CA ARG A 174 -0.53 -13.05 23.88
C ARG A 174 -0.14 -11.64 23.42
N VAL A 175 -0.25 -11.34 22.14
CA VAL A 175 0.23 -10.06 21.58
C VAL A 175 -0.76 -9.46 20.57
N GLU A 176 -0.71 -8.13 20.46
CA GLU A 176 -1.20 -7.35 19.33
C GLU A 176 -0.08 -6.40 18.86
N ILE A 177 -0.05 -6.10 17.57
CA ILE A 177 0.87 -5.16 16.97
C ILE A 177 0.07 -3.92 16.55
N LEU A 178 0.54 -2.75 16.94
CA LEU A 178 -0.04 -1.47 16.57
C LEU A 178 0.80 -0.82 15.46
N GLY A 179 0.13 -0.22 14.49
CA GLY A 179 0.80 0.35 13.33
C GLY A 179 -0.16 0.63 12.19
N CYS A 180 0.38 0.54 10.99
CA CYS A 180 -0.37 0.63 9.76
C CYS A 180 0.39 -0.06 8.62
N TYR A 181 -0.34 -0.58 7.64
CA TYR A 181 0.26 -1.11 6.42
C TYR A 181 0.62 0.01 5.45
N VAL A 182 1.73 -0.17 4.73
CA VAL A 182 2.24 0.79 3.75
C VAL A 182 2.31 0.12 2.40
N CYS A 183 1.59 0.66 1.42
CA CYS A 183 1.66 0.13 0.06
C CYS A 183 3.04 0.38 -0.56
N PRO A 184 3.54 -0.54 -1.41
CA PRO A 184 4.78 -0.34 -2.15
C PRO A 184 4.76 0.97 -2.94
N ARG A 185 5.91 1.62 -3.07
CA ARG A 185 6.01 2.83 -3.88
C ARG A 185 5.82 2.49 -5.36
N LEU A 186 4.79 3.04 -5.99
CA LEU A 186 4.57 2.97 -7.43
C LEU A 186 5.48 3.96 -8.17
N THR A 187 5.77 3.65 -9.43
CA THR A 187 6.52 4.49 -10.35
C THR A 187 5.68 4.92 -11.55
N ALA A 188 6.01 6.07 -12.13
CA ALA A 188 5.34 6.52 -13.35
C ALA A 188 5.67 5.55 -14.50
N PRO A 189 4.69 5.11 -15.29
CA PRO A 189 4.95 4.25 -16.43
C PRO A 189 5.79 4.97 -17.49
N THR A 190 6.58 4.23 -18.27
CA THR A 190 7.32 4.78 -19.41
C THR A 190 6.35 5.47 -20.38
N ASN A 191 6.67 6.71 -20.79
CA ASN A 191 5.78 7.57 -21.59
C ASN A 191 4.46 7.93 -20.90
N GLY A 192 4.44 7.98 -19.58
CA GLY A 192 3.33 8.48 -18.78
C GLY A 192 3.77 9.26 -17.56
N ASN A 193 2.79 9.71 -16.79
CA ASN A 193 2.95 10.42 -15.53
C ASN A 193 2.04 9.81 -14.48
N MET A 194 2.35 10.06 -13.21
CA MET A 194 1.50 9.71 -12.07
C MET A 194 1.29 10.93 -11.18
N THR A 195 0.16 11.01 -10.48
CA THR A 195 -0.05 12.01 -9.42
C THR A 195 0.92 11.76 -8.25
N THR A 196 1.16 12.79 -7.43
CA THR A 196 2.09 12.67 -6.31
C THR A 196 1.67 11.57 -5.35
N ASN A 197 2.61 10.68 -5.06
CA ASN A 197 2.48 9.50 -4.21
C ASN A 197 2.54 9.85 -2.70
N SER A 198 1.79 10.86 -2.26
CA SER A 198 1.68 11.12 -0.82
C SER A 198 1.09 9.89 -0.13
N TYR A 199 1.72 9.51 0.97
CA TYR A 199 1.40 8.34 1.79
C TYR A 199 -0.12 8.17 1.97
N GLN A 200 -0.66 7.05 1.50
CA GLN A 200 -2.07 6.62 1.62
C GLN A 200 -3.12 7.33 0.73
N ASP A 201 -2.74 7.95 -0.39
CA ASP A 201 -3.72 8.52 -1.33
C ASP A 201 -3.89 7.69 -2.62
N VAL A 202 -5.00 7.96 -3.31
CA VAL A 202 -5.34 7.42 -4.62
C VAL A 202 -4.32 7.91 -5.65
N VAL A 203 -3.75 6.97 -6.42
CA VAL A 203 -2.76 7.28 -7.46
C VAL A 203 -3.44 7.21 -8.81
N ASP A 204 -3.36 8.32 -9.56
CA ASP A 204 -3.85 8.41 -10.93
C ASP A 204 -2.69 8.36 -11.92
N PHE A 205 -2.87 7.57 -12.97
CA PHE A 205 -1.94 7.39 -14.06
C PHE A 205 -2.45 8.04 -15.34
N THR A 206 -1.55 8.74 -16.03
CA THR A 206 -1.82 9.35 -17.33
C THR A 206 -0.71 8.99 -18.31
N CYS A 207 -1.03 8.97 -19.60
CA CYS A 207 -0.03 8.77 -20.65
C CYS A 207 0.29 10.10 -21.34
N SER A 208 1.54 10.24 -21.78
CA SER A 208 1.99 11.34 -22.62
C SER A 208 1.27 11.31 -23.97
N THR A 209 1.20 12.47 -24.63
CA THR A 209 0.61 12.60 -25.97
C THR A 209 1.16 11.56 -26.95
N GLY A 210 0.28 10.90 -27.69
CA GLY A 210 0.63 9.82 -28.62
C GLY A 210 0.60 8.41 -28.01
N TYR A 211 0.29 8.30 -26.71
CA TYR A 211 0.15 7.04 -26.00
C TYR A 211 -1.23 6.92 -25.36
N ARG A 212 -1.75 5.69 -25.27
CA ARG A 212 -2.97 5.32 -24.56
C ARG A 212 -2.64 4.43 -23.37
N LEU A 213 -3.38 4.62 -22.29
CA LEU A 213 -3.26 3.83 -21.08
C LEU A 213 -3.88 2.44 -21.30
N GLN A 214 -3.13 1.38 -20.99
CA GLN A 214 -3.60 0.01 -20.88
C GLN A 214 -3.54 -0.42 -19.41
N GLY A 215 -4.70 -0.64 -18.82
CA GLY A 215 -4.87 -0.99 -17.42
C GLY A 215 -5.85 -0.05 -16.71
N ILE A 216 -5.84 -0.08 -15.39
CA ILE A 216 -6.67 0.79 -14.55
C ILE A 216 -5.97 2.13 -14.37
N SER A 217 -6.68 3.23 -14.62
CA SER A 217 -6.14 4.59 -14.49
C SER A 217 -5.94 5.06 -13.07
N THR A 218 -6.61 4.42 -12.11
CA THR A 218 -6.70 4.88 -10.73
C THR A 218 -6.53 3.69 -9.79
N VAL A 219 -5.47 3.69 -8.99
CA VAL A 219 -5.19 2.63 -8.02
C VAL A 219 -5.19 3.18 -6.60
N THR A 220 -5.71 2.39 -5.67
CA THR A 220 -5.91 2.81 -4.28
C THR A 220 -5.11 1.90 -3.35
N CYS A 221 -4.45 2.51 -2.36
CA CYS A 221 -3.77 1.76 -1.30
C CYS A 221 -4.82 1.31 -0.28
N GLN A 222 -4.97 0.00 -0.12
CA GLN A 222 -5.96 -0.58 0.79
C GLN A 222 -5.40 -0.71 2.21
N ALA A 223 -6.29 -0.98 3.18
CA ALA A 223 -5.93 -1.10 4.59
C ALA A 223 -4.99 -2.28 4.90
N ASP A 224 -4.88 -3.24 3.98
CA ASP A 224 -3.97 -4.38 4.03
C ASP A 224 -2.58 -4.07 3.43
N GLY A 225 -2.34 -2.84 2.97
CA GLY A 225 -1.08 -2.43 2.34
C GLY A 225 -0.91 -2.93 0.91
N GLN A 226 -1.98 -3.36 0.25
CA GLN A 226 -1.95 -3.73 -1.17
C GLN A 226 -2.62 -2.67 -2.04
N TRP A 227 -2.12 -2.55 -3.27
CA TRP A 227 -2.77 -1.74 -4.30
C TRP A 227 -3.92 -2.52 -4.93
N THR A 228 -5.02 -1.83 -5.23
CA THR A 228 -6.19 -2.42 -5.92
C THR A 228 -5.87 -2.98 -7.31
N SER A 229 -4.79 -2.51 -7.95
CA SER A 229 -4.33 -2.99 -9.25
C SER A 229 -2.83 -2.77 -9.43
N SER A 230 -2.23 -3.43 -10.42
CA SER A 230 -0.83 -3.25 -10.82
C SER A 230 -0.62 -1.95 -11.60
N GLU A 231 0.64 -1.51 -11.72
CA GLU A 231 1.03 -0.37 -12.55
C GLU A 231 0.52 -0.56 -14.00
N PRO A 232 -0.18 0.43 -14.58
CA PRO A 232 -0.63 0.37 -15.96
C PRO A 232 0.51 0.63 -16.95
N THR A 233 0.27 0.36 -18.23
CA THR A 233 1.27 0.59 -19.29
C THR A 233 0.78 1.63 -20.29
N CYS A 234 1.69 2.46 -20.80
CA CYS A 234 1.39 3.39 -21.88
C CYS A 234 1.85 2.80 -23.21
N THR A 235 0.89 2.50 -24.09
CA THR A 235 1.15 1.95 -25.43
C THR A 235 0.93 3.02 -26.48
N VAL A 236 1.74 3.01 -27.54
CA VAL A 236 1.58 3.98 -28.63
C VAL A 236 0.18 3.83 -29.26
N CYS A 237 -0.47 4.95 -29.57
CA CYS A 237 -1.72 4.95 -30.32
C CYS A 237 -1.46 4.40 -31.72
N GLN A 238 -2.06 3.25 -32.05
CA GLN A 238 -1.97 2.61 -33.37
C GLN A 238 -3.24 2.78 -34.20
N ASP A 239 -4.21 3.55 -33.68
CA ASP A 239 -5.50 3.69 -34.30
C ASP A 239 -5.37 4.58 -35.57
N PRO A 240 -5.89 4.13 -36.73
CA PRO A 240 -5.82 4.93 -37.95
C PRO A 240 -6.46 6.29 -37.74
N LEU A 241 -5.74 7.37 -38.09
CA LEU A 241 -6.22 8.75 -37.91
C LEU A 241 -7.40 9.12 -38.84
N GLY A 242 -7.82 8.22 -39.72
CA GLY A 242 -9.04 8.35 -40.51
C GLY A 242 -8.86 8.74 -41.98
N MET A 243 -7.69 8.43 -42.56
CA MET A 243 -7.52 8.48 -44.01
C MET A 243 -8.52 7.54 -44.71
N GLU A 244 -8.58 6.28 -44.30
CA GLU A 244 -9.49 5.26 -44.85
C GLU A 244 -10.95 5.51 -44.46
N SER A 245 -11.23 5.77 -43.18
CA SER A 245 -12.59 5.97 -42.67
C SER A 245 -13.24 7.30 -43.09
N ARG A 246 -12.52 8.15 -43.82
CA ARG A 246 -12.92 9.51 -44.20
C ARG A 246 -13.16 10.48 -43.02
N ALA A 247 -12.70 10.14 -41.81
CA ALA A 247 -12.75 11.08 -40.70
C ALA A 247 -11.84 12.31 -40.93
N ILE A 248 -10.73 12.14 -41.64
CA ILE A 248 -9.94 13.25 -42.19
C ILE A 248 -10.71 13.78 -43.42
N PRO A 249 -11.16 15.05 -43.45
CA PRO A 249 -11.96 15.59 -44.55
C PRO A 249 -11.12 15.83 -45.81
N ASN A 250 -11.75 15.88 -46.98
CA ASN A 250 -11.05 16.11 -48.26
C ASN A 250 -10.24 17.41 -48.27
N SER A 251 -10.76 18.46 -47.64
CA SER A 251 -10.08 19.76 -47.49
C SER A 251 -8.82 19.71 -46.61
N ALA A 252 -8.52 18.58 -45.96
CA ALA A 252 -7.30 18.39 -45.18
C ALA A 252 -6.18 17.71 -45.99
N ILE A 253 -6.46 17.25 -47.20
CA ILE A 253 -5.52 16.49 -48.04
C ILE A 253 -5.18 17.34 -49.26
N THR A 254 -3.91 17.71 -49.39
CA THR A 254 -3.38 18.53 -50.50
C THR A 254 -2.15 17.87 -51.10
N ALA A 255 -1.76 18.29 -52.30
CA ALA A 255 -0.57 17.78 -52.97
C ALA A 255 0.19 18.89 -53.68
N SER A 256 1.42 18.59 -54.11
CA SER A 256 2.22 19.43 -55.00
C SER A 256 1.56 19.68 -56.36
N SER A 257 0.89 18.66 -56.88
CA SER A 257 0.23 18.67 -58.18
C SER A 257 -0.85 17.59 -58.27
N GLU A 258 -1.77 17.72 -59.22
CA GLU A 258 -2.80 16.73 -59.51
C GLU A 258 -2.95 16.52 -61.02
N TYR A 259 -3.16 15.26 -61.43
CA TYR A 259 -3.34 14.92 -62.84
C TYR A 259 -4.72 15.35 -63.34
N GLU A 260 -4.75 16.38 -64.19
CA GLU A 260 -5.97 17.08 -64.63
C GLU A 260 -6.83 16.32 -65.65
N HIS A 261 -6.53 15.05 -65.95
CA HIS A 261 -7.17 14.38 -67.09
C HIS A 261 -8.48 13.64 -66.77
N ASN A 262 -8.91 13.51 -65.49
CA ASN A 262 -10.20 12.91 -65.04
C ASN A 262 -10.51 13.23 -63.54
N ASP A 263 -11.80 13.24 -63.14
CA ASP A 263 -12.32 13.47 -61.77
C ASP A 263 -11.90 12.44 -60.68
N GLY A 264 -10.96 11.54 -60.99
CA GLY A 264 -10.56 10.42 -60.12
C GLY A 264 -9.16 10.52 -59.50
N HIS A 265 -8.42 11.61 -59.77
CA HIS A 265 -6.99 11.72 -59.42
C HIS A 265 -6.62 12.84 -58.44
N HIS A 266 -7.63 13.48 -57.86
CA HIS A 266 -7.45 14.50 -56.83
C HIS A 266 -6.69 13.99 -55.58
N PRO A 267 -5.97 14.86 -54.85
CA PRO A 267 -5.21 14.51 -53.64
C PRO A 267 -6.01 13.75 -52.59
N TYR A 268 -7.28 14.11 -52.40
CA TYR A 268 -8.14 13.49 -51.40
C TYR A 268 -8.55 12.04 -51.71
N TYR A 269 -8.23 11.51 -52.90
CA TYR A 269 -8.34 10.09 -53.21
C TYR A 269 -7.11 9.27 -52.78
N GLY A 270 -6.08 9.89 -52.20
CA GLY A 270 -4.94 9.22 -51.56
C GLY A 270 -5.31 8.47 -50.26
N ARG A 271 -6.46 7.81 -50.22
CA ARG A 271 -7.00 7.07 -49.07
C ARG A 271 -6.83 5.58 -49.28
N LEU A 272 -6.45 4.87 -48.23
CA LEU A 272 -6.31 3.42 -48.24
C LEU A 272 -7.69 2.76 -48.46
N ASN A 273 -7.71 1.64 -49.21
CA ASN A 273 -8.91 0.80 -49.46
C ASN A 273 -10.15 1.55 -49.97
N SER A 274 -9.98 2.61 -50.76
CA SER A 274 -11.10 3.35 -51.36
C SER A 274 -11.97 2.41 -52.21
N SER A 275 -13.29 2.41 -51.94
CA SER A 275 -14.27 1.61 -52.68
C SER A 275 -14.77 2.28 -53.96
N ASP A 276 -14.31 3.50 -54.26
CA ASP A 276 -14.87 4.38 -55.29
C ASP A 276 -14.31 4.11 -56.72
N GLY A 277 -13.62 2.99 -56.95
CA GLY A 277 -13.08 2.59 -58.27
C GLY A 277 -11.57 2.85 -58.45
N LEU A 278 -11.12 3.18 -59.68
CA LEU A 278 -9.70 3.47 -60.03
C LEU A 278 -9.19 4.83 -59.47
N GLN A 279 -9.71 5.25 -58.31
CA GLN A 279 -9.45 6.57 -57.75
C GLN A 279 -8.25 6.51 -56.79
N ALA A 280 -7.23 7.28 -57.10
CA ALA A 280 -6.01 7.45 -56.32
C ALA A 280 -5.36 8.79 -56.69
N TRP A 281 -4.67 9.43 -55.76
CA TRP A 281 -3.90 10.63 -56.09
C TRP A 281 -2.83 10.32 -57.14
N CYS A 282 -2.77 11.14 -58.19
CA CYS A 282 -1.73 11.09 -59.22
C CYS A 282 -1.13 12.48 -59.43
N ALA A 283 0.19 12.58 -59.38
CA ALA A 283 0.92 13.81 -59.70
C ALA A 283 0.78 14.19 -61.19
N ALA A 284 0.80 15.49 -61.51
CA ALA A 284 0.44 16.01 -62.82
C ALA A 284 1.42 15.63 -63.95
N THR A 285 2.68 15.32 -63.64
CA THR A 285 3.73 15.16 -64.66
C THR A 285 3.92 13.71 -65.10
N ALA A 286 3.85 13.47 -66.41
CA ALA A 286 4.13 12.17 -67.06
C ALA A 286 5.58 11.65 -66.91
N ARG A 287 6.43 12.32 -66.12
CA ARG A 287 7.84 11.96 -65.90
C ARG A 287 8.20 11.62 -64.46
N HIS A 288 7.24 11.59 -63.52
CA HIS A 288 7.49 11.24 -62.11
C HIS A 288 8.74 11.94 -61.55
N VAL A 289 8.70 13.27 -61.51
CA VAL A 289 9.85 14.06 -61.06
C VAL A 289 10.09 13.80 -59.57
N ALA A 290 11.34 13.62 -59.17
CA ALA A 290 11.70 13.53 -57.76
C ALA A 290 11.30 14.85 -57.06
N GLY A 291 10.51 14.76 -55.98
CA GLY A 291 10.08 15.91 -55.19
C GLY A 291 8.56 16.19 -55.13
N GLU A 292 7.73 15.40 -55.82
CA GLU A 292 6.26 15.45 -55.63
C GLU A 292 5.88 15.01 -54.21
N TRP A 293 4.83 15.60 -53.65
CA TRP A 293 4.39 15.33 -52.28
C TRP A 293 2.87 15.30 -52.14
N LEU A 294 2.40 14.49 -51.20
CA LEU A 294 1.04 14.49 -50.67
C LEU A 294 1.13 14.88 -49.19
N GLN A 295 0.33 15.84 -48.77
CA GLN A 295 0.33 16.36 -47.42
C GLN A 295 -1.06 16.22 -46.81
N VAL A 296 -1.07 15.79 -45.55
CA VAL A 296 -2.28 15.80 -44.71
C VAL A 296 -2.04 16.83 -43.61
N ARG A 297 -2.92 17.84 -43.52
CA ARG A 297 -2.85 18.83 -42.45
C ARG A 297 -3.58 18.32 -41.21
N ASN A 298 -3.04 18.61 -40.02
CA ASN A 298 -3.80 18.42 -38.78
C ASN A 298 -5.04 19.32 -38.82
N VAL A 299 -6.19 18.73 -38.54
CA VAL A 299 -7.51 19.38 -38.48
C VAL A 299 -7.96 19.50 -37.04
#